data_AF-A0A2D6KD22-F1
#
_entry.id   AF-A0A2D6KD22-F1
#
_cell.length_a   1.000
_cell.length_b   1.000
_cell.length_c   1.000
_cell.angle_alpha   90.00
_cell.angle_beta   90.00
_cell.angle_gamma   90.00
#
_symmetry.space_group_name_H-M   'P 1'
#
loop_
_entity.id
_entity.type
_entity.pdbx_description
1 polymer ?
#
loop_
_entity_poly.entity_id
_entity_poly.type
_entity_poly.pdbx_seq_one_letter_code
_entity_poly.pdbx_strand_id
1 'polypeptide(L)'
;MPVKKLIFVYNANSGPFNSLADTLHKTFSPKTYKCNLCKITYGAFNMREDWREFINQLNIKTEFLHKDEFEKVYPGKKTDLPAILLNIDKKLQILLNTKEIESITDLNELKNLVKKRLNSNK
;
A
#
# COMPACT_ATOMS: atom_id res chain seq x y z
N MET A 1 3.38 -19.18 16.89
CA MET A 1 4.08 -18.42 15.83
C MET A 1 3.64 -16.97 15.93
N PRO A 2 4.54 -15.98 15.92
CA PRO A 2 4.14 -14.57 16.02
C PRO A 2 3.28 -14.22 14.81
N VAL A 3 2.13 -13.59 15.04
CA VAL A 3 1.27 -13.12 13.97
C VAL A 3 2.00 -11.98 13.26
N LYS A 4 2.41 -12.23 12.02
CA LYS A 4 2.97 -11.19 11.13
C LYS A 4 1.87 -10.75 10.18
N LYS A 5 1.59 -9.45 10.15
CA LYS A 5 0.67 -8.83 9.19
C LYS A 5 1.37 -7.68 8.48
N LEU A 6 1.36 -7.69 7.16
CA LEU A 6 1.84 -6.61 6.31
C LEU A 6 0.67 -5.68 5.99
N ILE A 7 0.82 -4.39 6.26
CA ILE A 7 -0.24 -3.39 6.11
C ILE A 7 0.27 -2.34 5.12
N PHE A 8 -0.37 -2.27 3.96
CA PHE A 8 -0.08 -1.30 2.92
C PHE A 8 -1.02 -0.13 3.07
N VAL A 9 -0.48 1.06 3.34
CA VAL A 9 -1.27 2.27 3.48
C VAL A 9 -1.09 3.15 2.25
N TYR A 10 -2.16 3.27 1.48
CA TYR A 10 -2.19 4.13 0.31
C TYR A 10 -2.45 5.58 0.70
N ASN A 11 -1.75 6.52 0.06
CA ASN A 11 -2.06 7.95 0.15
C ASN A 11 -3.26 8.30 -0.73
N ALA A 12 -4.37 7.67 -0.42
CA ALA A 12 -5.67 7.83 -1.06
C ALA A 12 -6.70 7.80 0.07
N ASN A 13 -7.78 8.56 -0.07
CA ASN A 13 -8.91 8.46 0.85
C ASN A 13 -9.82 7.33 0.37
N SER A 14 -10.46 6.59 1.30
CA SER A 14 -11.60 5.72 1.00
C SER A 14 -12.83 6.57 0.65
N GLY A 15 -12.70 7.41 -0.37
CA GLY A 15 -13.86 7.98 -1.05
C GLY A 15 -14.55 6.87 -1.85
N PRO A 16 -15.83 7.01 -2.18
CA PRO A 16 -16.58 5.96 -2.86
C PRO A 16 -15.95 5.64 -4.22
N PHE A 17 -15.24 4.51 -4.28
CA PHE A 17 -15.08 3.74 -5.52
C PHE A 17 -16.42 3.15 -6.00
N ASN A 18 -17.56 3.54 -5.40
CA ASN A 18 -18.93 3.18 -5.80
C ASN A 18 -19.49 4.02 -6.95
N SER A 19 -18.74 4.97 -7.53
CA SER A 19 -19.20 5.70 -8.73
C SER A 19 -18.46 5.31 -10.02
N LEU A 20 -17.87 4.11 -10.07
CA LEU A 20 -17.28 3.60 -11.32
C LEU A 20 -18.32 3.21 -12.40
N ALA A 21 -19.62 3.36 -12.14
CA ALA A 21 -20.65 3.10 -13.14
C ALA A 21 -21.17 4.35 -13.87
N ASP A 22 -21.06 5.57 -13.32
CA ASP A 22 -21.89 6.69 -13.84
C ASP A 22 -21.12 7.90 -14.37
N THR A 23 -19.78 7.87 -14.49
CA THR A 23 -19.07 9.09 -14.90
C THR A 23 -17.84 8.83 -15.76
N LEU A 24 -18.07 8.18 -16.89
CA LEU A 24 -17.15 8.16 -18.03
C LEU A 24 -17.04 9.53 -18.75
N HIS A 25 -17.61 10.62 -18.23
CA HIS A 25 -17.62 11.93 -18.90
C HIS A 25 -17.48 13.16 -17.99
N LYS A 26 -16.77 13.04 -16.86
CA LYS A 26 -16.22 14.20 -16.14
C LYS A 26 -14.74 13.96 -15.91
N THR A 27 -13.93 14.54 -16.79
CA THR A 27 -12.76 15.37 -16.44
C THR A 27 -12.39 15.45 -14.95
N PHE A 28 -12.08 14.31 -14.34
CA PHE A 28 -11.40 14.26 -13.06
C PHE A 28 -9.92 14.39 -13.38
N SER A 29 -9.41 15.58 -13.10
CA SER A 29 -8.03 15.99 -13.26
C SER A 29 -7.07 14.80 -13.04
N PRO A 30 -6.32 14.33 -14.06
CA PRO A 30 -5.37 13.22 -13.92
C PRO A 30 -4.18 13.53 -12.97
N LYS A 31 -4.25 14.65 -12.23
CA LYS A 31 -3.25 15.17 -11.30
C LYS A 31 -3.51 14.88 -9.82
N THR A 32 -4.67 14.33 -9.43
CA THR A 32 -5.03 14.26 -7.99
C THR A 32 -4.77 12.92 -7.29
N TYR A 33 -4.35 11.87 -8.00
CA TYR A 33 -3.84 10.64 -7.37
C TYR A 33 -2.32 10.51 -7.55
N LYS A 34 -1.57 11.30 -6.78
CA LYS A 34 -0.10 11.17 -6.63
C LYS A 34 0.27 10.07 -5.63
N CYS A 35 -0.32 8.89 -5.77
CA CYS A 35 0.09 7.75 -4.94
C CYS A 35 0.95 6.81 -5.80
N ASN A 36 2.27 6.95 -5.67
CA ASN A 36 3.21 6.13 -6.42
C ASN A 36 2.99 4.63 -6.15
N LEU A 37 2.67 4.26 -4.91
CA LEU A 37 2.32 2.89 -4.53
C LEU A 37 1.12 2.35 -5.30
N CYS A 38 0.05 3.16 -5.49
CA CYS A 38 -1.10 2.75 -6.31
C CYS A 38 -0.66 2.51 -7.75
N LYS A 39 0.11 3.43 -8.34
CA LYS A 39 0.56 3.33 -9.73
C LYS A 39 1.42 2.08 -9.99
N ILE A 40 2.23 1.68 -9.01
CA ILE A 40 3.10 0.50 -9.12
C ILE A 40 2.30 -0.80 -8.90
N THR A 41 1.36 -0.81 -7.95
CA THR A 41 0.63 -2.03 -7.54
C THR A 41 -0.67 -2.28 -8.28
N TYR A 42 -1.27 -1.24 -8.88
CA TYR A 42 -2.48 -1.32 -9.70
C TYR A 42 -2.15 -0.99 -11.17
N GLY A 43 -2.75 -1.76 -12.08
CA GLY A 43 -2.79 -1.47 -13.51
C GLY A 43 -3.94 -0.52 -13.87
N ALA A 44 -4.37 -0.55 -15.13
CA ALA A 44 -5.40 0.35 -15.66
C ALA A 44 -6.75 0.26 -14.91
N PHE A 45 -7.08 -0.92 -14.37
CA PHE A 45 -8.36 -1.16 -13.70
C PHE A 45 -8.28 -2.06 -12.45
N ASN A 46 -7.19 -2.81 -12.24
CA ASN A 46 -7.08 -3.83 -11.19
C ASN A 46 -5.66 -3.95 -10.60
N MET A 47 -5.54 -4.56 -9.42
CA MET A 47 -4.25 -4.91 -8.81
C MET A 47 -3.45 -5.82 -9.75
N ARG A 48 -2.15 -5.53 -9.94
CA ARG A 48 -1.28 -6.34 -10.81
C ARG A 48 -1.17 -7.76 -10.25
N GLU A 49 -1.38 -8.75 -11.11
CA GLU A 49 -1.29 -10.17 -10.74
C GLU A 49 0.07 -10.50 -10.14
N ASP A 50 1.15 -10.02 -10.78
CA ASP A 50 2.52 -10.06 -10.28
C ASP A 50 2.68 -9.65 -8.81
N TRP A 51 2.00 -8.58 -8.41
CA TRP A 51 2.07 -8.07 -7.05
C TRP A 51 1.27 -8.96 -6.10
N ARG A 52 0.09 -9.39 -6.51
CA ARG A 52 -0.76 -10.32 -5.75
C ARG A 52 -0.05 -11.66 -5.52
N GLU A 53 0.58 -12.21 -6.55
CA GLU A 53 1.36 -13.45 -6.45
C GLU A 53 2.52 -13.31 -5.47
N PHE A 54 3.27 -12.20 -5.56
CA PHE A 54 4.35 -11.92 -4.60
C PHE A 54 3.84 -11.89 -3.16
N ILE A 55 2.73 -11.20 -2.90
CA ILE A 55 2.12 -11.15 -1.56
C ILE A 55 1.67 -12.54 -1.09
N ASN A 56 1.07 -13.34 -1.97
CA ASN A 56 0.69 -14.72 -1.65
C ASN A 56 1.92 -15.59 -1.32
N GLN A 57 3.02 -15.43 -2.06
CA GLN A 57 4.28 -16.14 -1.80
C GLN A 57 4.94 -15.79 -0.46
N LEU A 58 4.69 -14.58 0.07
CA LEU A 58 5.20 -14.22 1.39
C LEU A 58 4.56 -15.04 2.51
N ASN A 59 3.38 -15.64 2.28
CA ASN A 59 2.63 -16.42 3.28
C ASN A 59 2.42 -15.65 4.60
N ILE A 60 2.33 -14.31 4.50
CA ILE A 60 2.10 -13.36 5.59
C ILE A 60 0.74 -12.73 5.37
N LYS A 61 -0.04 -12.52 6.44
CA LYS A 61 -1.34 -11.83 6.32
C LYS A 61 -1.10 -10.44 5.76
N THR A 62 -1.76 -10.09 4.66
CA THR A 62 -1.58 -8.78 4.04
C THR A 62 -2.89 -8.03 4.01
N GLU A 63 -2.84 -6.75 4.37
CA GLU A 63 -3.98 -5.86 4.48
C GLU A 63 -3.67 -4.56 3.76
N PHE A 64 -4.67 -4.04 3.05
CA PHE A 64 -4.57 -2.83 2.26
C PHE A 64 -5.52 -1.82 2.88
N LEU A 65 -4.97 -0.71 3.37
CA LEU A 65 -5.72 0.37 3.99
C LEU A 65 -5.49 1.66 3.20
N HIS A 66 -6.51 2.49 3.16
CA HIS A 66 -6.40 3.87 2.71
C HIS A 66 -5.96 4.77 3.87
N LYS A 67 -5.55 6.00 3.56
CA LYS A 67 -5.15 7.00 4.55
C LYS A 67 -6.21 7.16 5.65
N ASP A 68 -7.46 7.36 5.24
CA ASP A 68 -8.57 7.57 6.17
C ASP A 68 -8.85 6.33 7.05
N GLU A 69 -8.74 5.13 6.47
CA GLU A 69 -8.88 3.87 7.22
C GLU A 69 -7.72 3.66 8.19
N PHE A 70 -6.49 4.00 7.79
CA PHE A 70 -5.34 3.93 8.67
C PHE A 70 -5.47 4.90 9.85
N GLU A 71 -5.91 6.13 9.62
CA GLU A 71 -6.16 7.10 10.69
C GLU A 71 -7.29 6.65 11.63
N LYS A 72 -8.30 5.93 11.11
CA LYS A 72 -9.37 5.32 11.92
C LYS A 72 -8.89 4.13 12.75
N VAL A 73 -8.09 3.24 12.18
CA VAL A 73 -7.59 2.03 12.86
C VAL A 73 -6.44 2.37 13.82
N TYR A 74 -5.60 3.34 13.47
CA TYR A 74 -4.42 3.78 14.21
C TYR A 74 -4.45 5.29 14.50
N PRO A 75 -5.42 5.76 15.30
CA PRO A 75 -5.55 7.18 15.61
C PRO A 75 -4.30 7.72 16.32
N GLY A 76 -3.82 8.88 15.86
CA GLY A 76 -2.63 9.55 16.43
C GLY A 76 -1.29 9.17 15.81
N LYS A 77 -1.24 8.22 14.86
CA LYS A 77 -0.03 7.92 14.09
C LYS A 77 0.09 8.86 12.88
N LYS A 78 0.84 9.96 13.04
CA LYS A 78 1.27 10.79 11.92
C LYS A 78 2.45 10.12 11.21
N THR A 79 2.18 9.46 10.10
CA THR A 79 3.18 8.89 9.19
C THR A 79 2.99 9.50 7.82
N ASP A 80 4.09 9.82 7.14
CA ASP A 80 4.04 10.17 5.72
C ASP A 80 3.48 8.99 4.92
N LEU A 81 2.48 9.26 4.08
CA LEU A 81 1.84 8.29 3.21
C LEU A 81 2.17 8.59 1.74
N PRO A 82 2.31 7.56 0.87
CA PRO A 82 2.06 6.13 1.14
C PRO A 82 3.14 5.48 2.03
N ALA A 83 2.77 4.44 2.77
CA ALA A 83 3.70 3.71 3.64
C ALA A 83 3.38 2.21 3.68
N ILE A 84 4.39 1.40 3.97
CA ILE A 84 4.23 -0.03 4.22
C ILE A 84 4.64 -0.30 5.65
N LEU A 85 3.72 -0.87 6.40
CA LEU A 85 3.86 -1.15 7.83
C LEU A 85 3.86 -2.67 8.01
N LEU A 86 4.61 -3.13 8.99
CA LEU A 86 4.64 -4.52 9.42
C LEU A 86 4.19 -4.57 10.88
N ASN A 87 3.10 -5.29 11.11
CA ASN A 87 2.61 -5.58 12.44
C ASN A 87 3.12 -6.96 12.87
N ILE A 88 3.97 -6.99 13.89
CA ILE A 88 4.47 -8.22 14.50
C ILE A 88 4.01 -8.21 15.96
N ASP A 89 3.16 -9.16 16.34
CA ASP A 89 2.76 -9.31 17.74
C ASP A 89 2.21 -8.01 18.39
N LYS A 90 1.31 -7.33 17.67
CA LYS A 90 0.73 -6.01 18.03
C LYS A 90 1.71 -4.84 18.01
N LYS A 91 2.97 -5.03 17.62
CA LYS A 91 3.92 -3.94 17.38
C LYS A 91 3.90 -3.55 15.91
N LEU A 92 3.39 -2.34 15.64
CA LEU A 92 3.43 -1.72 14.32
C LEU A 92 4.83 -1.13 14.07
N GLN A 93 5.51 -1.62 13.04
CA GLN A 93 6.80 -1.11 12.59
C GLN A 93 6.69 -0.58 11.17
N ILE A 94 7.39 0.51 10.85
CA ILE A 94 7.40 1.03 9.50
C ILE A 94 8.44 0.25 8.69
N LEU A 95 7.98 -0.47 7.68
CA LEU A 95 8.83 -1.26 6.79
C LEU A 95 9.43 -0.36 5.69
N LEU A 96 8.57 0.44 5.05
CA LEU A 96 8.92 1.41 4.01
C LEU A 96 8.17 2.72 4.22
N ASN A 97 8.90 3.82 4.17
CA ASN A 97 8.37 5.17 4.28
C ASN A 97 7.99 5.72 2.89
N THR A 98 7.23 6.81 2.84
CA THR A 98 6.90 7.50 1.59
C THR A 98 8.10 7.80 0.73
N LYS A 99 9.20 8.32 1.30
CA LYS A 99 10.41 8.65 0.53
C LYS A 99 11.01 7.45 -0.22
N GLU A 100 10.99 6.28 0.42
CA GLU A 100 11.47 5.04 -0.20
C GLU A 100 10.52 4.65 -1.33
N ILE A 101 9.20 4.72 -1.09
CA ILE A 101 8.17 4.34 -2.05
C ILE A 101 8.13 5.29 -3.25
N GLU A 102 8.32 6.59 -3.04
CA GLU A 102 8.39 7.62 -4.09
C GLU A 102 9.64 7.45 -4.95
N SER A 103 10.73 6.91 -4.39
CA SER A 103 11.94 6.58 -5.16
C SER A 103 11.78 5.35 -6.05
N ILE A 104 10.80 4.49 -5.76
CA ILE A 104 10.56 3.28 -6.54
C ILE A 104 9.84 3.64 -7.83
N THR A 105 10.35 3.17 -8.96
CA THR A 105 9.73 3.42 -10.27
C THR A 105 9.09 2.17 -10.85
N ASP A 106 9.52 0.98 -10.40
CA ASP A 106 9.09 -0.30 -10.94
C ASP A 106 8.54 -1.25 -9.87
N LEU A 107 7.66 -2.15 -10.28
CA LEU A 107 7.09 -3.16 -9.39
C LEU A 107 8.15 -4.13 -8.85
N ASN A 108 9.16 -4.47 -9.65
CA ASN A 108 10.23 -5.37 -9.22
C ASN A 108 11.06 -4.77 -8.10
N GLU A 109 11.36 -3.47 -8.17
CA GLU A 109 12.04 -2.75 -7.09
C GLU A 109 11.22 -2.74 -5.80
N LEU A 110 9.90 -2.53 -5.89
CA LEU A 110 8.99 -2.62 -4.75
C LEU A 110 9.04 -4.00 -4.09
N LYS A 111 8.89 -5.07 -4.89
CA LYS A 111 8.96 -6.46 -4.42
C LYS A 111 10.30 -6.74 -3.73
N ASN A 112 11.40 -6.32 -4.35
CA ASN A 112 12.74 -6.57 -3.83
C ASN A 112 12.99 -5.83 -2.50
N LEU A 113 12.59 -4.56 -2.40
CA LEU A 113 12.71 -3.78 -1.17
C LEU A 113 11.86 -4.36 -0.04
N VAL A 114 10.60 -4.74 -0.31
CA VAL A 114 9.74 -5.38 0.69
C VAL A 114 10.38 -6.69 1.18
N LYS A 115 10.83 -7.55 0.26
CA LYS A 115 11.49 -8.82 0.61
C LYS A 115 12.77 -8.59 1.42
N LYS A 116 13.60 -7.63 1.04
CA LYS A 116 14.84 -7.27 1.74
C LYS A 116 14.55 -6.80 3.17
N ARG A 117 13.60 -5.88 3.35
CA ARG A 117 13.19 -5.37 4.66
C ARG A 117 12.57 -6.47 5.54
N LEU A 118 11.76 -7.36 4.96
CA LEU A 118 11.18 -8.50 5.68
C LEU A 118 12.25 -9.47 6.18
N ASN A 119 13.27 -9.76 5.36
CA ASN A 119 14.39 -10.62 5.75
C ASN A 119 15.31 -9.98 6.79
N SER A 120 15.53 -8.66 6.74
CA SER A 120 16.34 -7.94 7.73
C SER A 120 15.66 -7.77 9.09
N ASN A 121 14.32 -7.90 9.17
CA ASN A 121 13.55 -7.82 10.43
C ASN A 121 13.23 -9.23 11.00
N LYS A 122 14.06 -10.23 10.69
CA LYS A 122 13.95 -11.59 11.21
C LYS A 122 14.77 -11.73 12.49
#